data_AF-A0A7C4U4D4-F1
#
_entry.id   AF-A0A7C4U4D4-F1
#
_cell.length_a   1.000
_cell.length_b   1.000
_cell.length_c   1.000
_cell.angle_alpha   90.00
_cell.angle_beta   90.00
_cell.angle_gamma   90.00
#
_symmetry.space_group_name_H-M   'P 1'
#
loop_
_entity.id
_entity.type
_entity.pdbx_description
1 polymer ?
#
loop_
_entity_poly.entity_id
_entity_poly.type
_entity_poly.pdbx_seq_one_letter_code
_entity_poly.pdbx_strand_id
1 'polypeptide(L)'
;FGDIISDEASVISGSLGLLPSASVGKGAALFEPIHGSYPQAAGKDIANPIGSVLSAAMLLDHLGLKGEAQVVRDAVNWTLLNSFVTKDIDPVNFYFTSTIGELISDYISGKISGSVNSENIELRKSTII
;
A
#
# COMPACT_ATOMS: atom_id res chain seq x y z
N PHE A 1 -2.92 -16.58 19.52
CA PHE A 1 -3.73 -17.11 18.39
C PHE A 1 -3.91 -16.10 17.29
N GLY A 2 -4.01 -14.79 17.59
CA GLY A 2 -4.08 -13.72 16.59
C GLY A 2 -2.95 -13.80 15.57
N ASP A 3 -1.70 -13.81 16.03
CA ASP A 3 -0.50 -13.82 15.18
C ASP A 3 -0.49 -14.96 14.14
N ILE A 4 -0.86 -16.18 14.57
CA ILE A 4 -0.93 -17.35 13.68
C ILE A 4 -2.03 -17.16 12.62
N ILE A 5 -3.20 -16.67 13.03
CA ILE A 5 -4.32 -16.46 12.09
C ILE A 5 -4.03 -15.29 11.15
N SER A 6 -3.39 -14.22 11.62
CA SER A 6 -3.00 -13.09 10.77
C SER A 6 -1.93 -13.46 9.75
N ASP A 7 -0.96 -14.29 10.14
CA ASP A 7 0.07 -14.79 9.23
C ASP A 7 -0.54 -15.71 8.17
N GLU A 8 -1.43 -16.64 8.54
CA GLU A 8 -2.14 -17.49 7.58
C GLU A 8 -3.08 -16.68 6.66
N ALA A 9 -3.76 -15.65 7.19
CA ALA A 9 -4.56 -14.73 6.37
C ALA A 9 -3.72 -13.96 5.34
N SER A 10 -2.45 -13.67 5.66
CA SER A 10 -1.51 -13.03 4.73
C SER A 10 -1.21 -13.89 3.52
N VAL A 11 -1.09 -15.22 3.72
CA VAL A 11 -0.83 -16.18 2.64
C VAL A 11 -2.00 -16.20 1.65
N ILE A 12 -3.22 -16.05 2.14
CA ILE A 12 -4.43 -16.00 1.29
C ILE A 12 -4.48 -14.71 0.47
N SER A 13 -4.05 -13.58 1.04
CA SER A 13 -4.05 -12.27 0.37
C SER A 13 -2.98 -12.11 -0.73
N GLY A 14 -2.04 -13.07 -0.82
CA GLY A 14 -0.99 -13.08 -1.84
C GLY A 14 0.26 -12.28 -1.49
N SER A 15 0.23 -11.42 -0.46
CA SER A 15 1.44 -10.80 0.09
C SER A 15 1.28 -10.30 1.52
N LEU A 16 2.27 -10.57 2.38
CA LEU A 16 2.44 -9.97 3.71
C LEU A 16 2.54 -8.44 3.68
N GLY A 17 3.07 -7.88 2.59
CA GLY A 17 3.22 -6.44 2.39
C GLY A 17 1.90 -5.67 2.26
N LEU A 18 0.77 -6.38 2.12
CA LEU A 18 -0.56 -5.79 1.95
C LEU A 18 -1.31 -5.60 3.28
N LEU A 19 -0.87 -6.21 4.36
CA LEU A 19 -1.67 -6.31 5.58
C LEU A 19 -1.42 -5.15 6.57
N PRO A 20 -2.41 -4.25 6.76
CA PRO A 20 -2.36 -3.30 7.86
C PRO A 20 -2.79 -3.97 9.18
N SER A 21 -2.46 -3.32 10.29
CA SER A 21 -2.90 -3.74 11.62
C SER A 21 -3.09 -2.56 12.57
N ALA A 22 -3.81 -2.83 13.65
CA ALA A 22 -4.01 -1.87 14.74
C ALA A 22 -4.03 -2.57 16.10
N SER A 23 -3.27 -2.00 17.04
CA SER A 23 -3.27 -2.36 18.46
C SER A 23 -3.93 -1.23 19.24
N VAL A 24 -5.22 -1.38 19.55
CA VAL A 24 -6.04 -0.35 20.22
C VAL A 24 -6.20 -0.67 21.71
N GLY A 25 -5.69 0.19 22.57
CA GLY A 25 -5.83 0.13 24.02
C GLY A 25 -6.73 1.24 24.58
N LYS A 26 -6.90 1.26 25.90
CA LYS A 26 -7.77 2.26 26.58
C LYS A 26 -7.21 3.69 26.53
N GLY A 27 -5.88 3.86 26.43
CA GLY A 27 -5.22 5.17 26.48
C GLY A 27 -4.41 5.52 25.24
N ALA A 28 -4.18 4.56 24.33
CA ALA A 28 -3.40 4.75 23.11
C ALA A 28 -3.81 3.73 22.06
N ALA A 29 -3.57 4.06 20.80
CA ALA A 29 -3.70 3.16 19.66
C ALA A 29 -2.42 3.24 18.82
N LEU A 30 -1.93 2.08 18.38
CA LEU A 30 -0.80 1.94 17.47
C LEU A 30 -1.29 1.33 16.17
N PHE A 31 -0.91 1.92 15.04
CA PHE A 31 -1.26 1.44 13.70
C PHE A 31 0.02 1.17 12.94
N GLU A 32 0.22 -0.07 12.53
CA GLU A 32 1.48 -0.54 11.92
C GLU A 32 1.18 -1.70 10.96
N PRO A 33 2.01 -1.97 9.94
CA PRO A 33 1.84 -3.17 9.13
C PRO A 33 2.10 -4.43 9.96
N ILE A 34 1.55 -5.58 9.56
CA ILE A 34 1.80 -6.86 10.26
C ILE A 34 3.24 -7.34 10.08
N HIS A 35 3.86 -7.03 8.94
CA HIS A 35 5.21 -7.48 8.65
C HIS A 35 6.25 -6.84 9.58
N GLY A 36 7.33 -7.57 9.85
CA GLY A 36 8.48 -7.07 10.60
C GLY A 36 9.37 -6.12 9.80
N SER A 37 10.60 -5.90 10.29
CA SER A 37 11.54 -4.89 9.77
C SER A 37 12.11 -5.14 8.37
N TYR A 38 11.93 -6.35 7.81
CA TYR A 38 12.49 -6.81 6.54
C TYR A 38 13.91 -6.27 6.22
N PRO A 39 14.94 -6.65 7.02
CA PRO A 39 16.27 -6.03 6.94
C PRO A 39 16.93 -6.13 5.57
N GLN A 40 16.59 -7.16 4.79
CA GLN A 40 17.16 -7.37 3.46
C GLN A 40 16.72 -6.31 2.45
N ALA A 41 15.61 -5.60 2.68
CA ALA A 41 15.10 -4.52 1.83
C ALA A 41 15.53 -3.12 2.28
N ALA A 42 16.09 -2.98 3.47
CA ALA A 42 16.52 -1.69 4.00
C ALA A 42 17.48 -0.98 3.03
N GLY A 43 17.13 0.24 2.63
CA GLY A 43 17.93 1.06 1.71
C GLY A 43 17.94 0.60 0.26
N LYS A 44 17.08 -0.34 -0.14
CA LYS A 44 17.08 -0.91 -1.50
C LYS A 44 15.85 -0.55 -2.34
N ASP A 45 14.89 0.17 -1.78
CA ASP A 45 13.67 0.60 -2.48
C ASP A 45 12.80 -0.57 -3.02
N ILE A 46 12.85 -1.73 -2.34
CA ILE A 46 12.13 -2.95 -2.75
C ILE A 46 11.06 -3.41 -1.75
N ALA A 47 10.85 -2.69 -0.66
CA ALA A 47 9.80 -3.02 0.30
C ALA A 47 8.41 -2.68 -0.27
N ASN A 48 7.39 -3.48 0.03
CA ASN A 48 6.02 -3.12 -0.30
C ASN A 48 5.51 -2.07 0.71
N PRO A 49 5.15 -0.84 0.29
CA PRO A 49 4.71 0.19 1.22
C PRO A 49 3.24 0.05 1.63
N ILE A 50 2.45 -0.80 0.96
CA ILE A 50 0.98 -0.80 1.03
C ILE A 50 0.47 -1.04 2.45
N GLY A 51 1.01 -2.00 3.19
CA GLY A 51 0.59 -2.30 4.56
C GLY A 51 0.74 -1.10 5.49
N SER A 52 1.86 -0.39 5.39
CA SER A 52 2.08 0.85 6.16
C SER A 52 1.10 1.96 5.79
N VAL A 53 0.82 2.12 4.49
CA VAL A 53 -0.14 3.12 3.99
C VAL A 53 -1.56 2.81 4.46
N LEU A 54 -1.98 1.55 4.39
CA LEU A 54 -3.29 1.13 4.86
C LEU A 54 -3.41 1.21 6.39
N SER A 55 -2.32 1.03 7.15
CA SER A 55 -2.31 1.30 8.59
C SER A 55 -2.52 2.79 8.88
N ALA A 56 -1.99 3.69 8.05
CA ALA A 56 -2.31 5.12 8.13
C ALA A 56 -3.80 5.39 7.83
N ALA A 57 -4.43 4.66 6.90
CA ALA A 57 -5.87 4.76 6.68
C ALA A 57 -6.69 4.32 7.91
N MET A 58 -6.26 3.26 8.61
CA MET A 58 -6.88 2.84 9.88
C MET A 58 -6.74 3.90 10.98
N LEU A 59 -5.58 4.58 11.05
CA LEU A 59 -5.36 5.71 11.95
C LEU A 59 -6.34 6.86 11.64
N LEU A 60 -6.50 7.22 10.36
CA LEU A 60 -7.46 8.26 9.94
C LEU A 60 -8.89 7.90 10.34
N ASP A 61 -9.32 6.65 10.14
CA ASP A 61 -10.63 6.18 10.60
C ASP A 61 -10.78 6.32 12.12
N HIS A 62 -9.74 5.98 12.89
CA HIS A 62 -9.74 6.10 14.35
C HIS A 62 -9.87 7.56 14.81
N LEU A 63 -9.33 8.50 14.04
CA LEU A 63 -9.46 9.95 14.28
C LEU A 63 -10.79 10.54 13.77
N GLY A 64 -11.67 9.73 13.18
CA GLY A 64 -12.96 10.18 12.63
C GLY A 64 -12.86 10.78 11.22
N LEU A 65 -11.68 10.75 10.59
CA LEU A 65 -11.39 11.26 9.25
C LEU A 65 -11.71 10.21 8.17
N LYS A 66 -12.99 9.80 8.13
CA LYS A 66 -13.44 8.69 7.27
C LYS A 66 -13.32 8.98 5.78
N GLY A 67 -13.47 10.24 5.38
CA GLY A 67 -13.35 10.64 3.97
C GLY A 67 -11.91 10.50 3.48
N GLU A 68 -10.99 11.02 4.27
CA GLU A 68 -9.55 10.96 4.02
C GLU A 68 -9.05 9.51 4.04
N ALA A 69 -9.49 8.71 5.01
CA ALA A 69 -9.21 7.28 5.07
C ALA A 69 -9.69 6.55 3.82
N GLN A 70 -10.87 6.91 3.30
CA GLN A 70 -11.41 6.32 2.07
C GLN A 70 -10.58 6.69 0.85
N VAL A 71 -10.16 7.94 0.72
CA VAL A 71 -9.30 8.39 -0.40
C VAL A 71 -7.97 7.61 -0.41
N VAL A 72 -7.37 7.35 0.75
CA VAL A 72 -6.15 6.52 0.85
C VAL A 72 -6.42 5.08 0.39
N ARG A 73 -7.53 4.48 0.82
CA ARG A 73 -7.94 3.13 0.38
C ARG A 73 -8.20 3.08 -1.12
N ASP A 74 -8.85 4.08 -1.68
CA ASP A 74 -9.15 4.17 -3.10
C ASP A 74 -7.87 4.30 -3.93
N ALA A 75 -6.88 5.06 -3.45
CA ALA A 75 -5.56 5.18 -4.07
C ALA A 75 -4.81 3.84 -4.12
N VAL A 76 -4.78 3.11 -3.00
CA VAL A 76 -4.18 1.77 -2.95
C VAL A 76 -4.94 0.77 -3.83
N ASN A 77 -6.27 0.82 -3.83
CA ASN A 77 -7.08 -0.05 -4.67
C ASN A 77 -6.83 0.24 -6.15
N TRP A 78 -6.70 1.51 -6.52
CA TRP A 78 -6.36 1.91 -7.89
C TRP A 78 -4.97 1.41 -8.31
N THR A 79 -3.95 1.45 -7.45
CA THR A 79 -2.64 0.89 -7.81
C THR A 79 -2.70 -0.62 -8.03
N LEU A 80 -3.39 -1.35 -7.16
CA LEU A 80 -3.59 -2.80 -7.29
C LEU A 80 -4.35 -3.18 -8.56
N LEU A 81 -5.45 -2.48 -8.87
CA LEU A 81 -6.27 -2.73 -10.07
C LEU A 81 -5.52 -2.46 -11.38
N ASN A 82 -4.56 -1.54 -11.37
CA ASN A 82 -3.74 -1.20 -12.54
C ASN A 82 -2.38 -1.92 -12.56
N SER A 83 -2.20 -2.94 -11.70
CA SER A 83 -0.96 -3.73 -11.61
C SER A 83 0.29 -2.90 -11.30
N PHE A 84 0.12 -1.74 -10.65
CA PHE A 84 1.23 -0.98 -10.06
C PHE A 84 1.55 -1.61 -8.70
N VAL A 85 2.34 -2.68 -8.72
CA VAL A 85 2.64 -3.48 -7.52
C VAL A 85 4.13 -3.72 -7.36
N THR A 86 4.55 -4.06 -6.14
CA THR A 86 5.93 -4.42 -5.82
C THR A 86 6.22 -5.90 -6.10
N LYS A 87 7.51 -6.26 -6.07
CA LYS A 87 8.04 -7.57 -6.49
C LYS A 87 7.43 -8.78 -5.75
N ASP A 88 7.01 -8.58 -4.51
CA ASP A 88 6.34 -9.59 -3.69
C ASP A 88 4.96 -10.00 -4.22
N ILE A 89 4.31 -9.15 -5.02
CA ILE A 89 3.00 -9.44 -5.64
C ILE A 89 3.18 -9.93 -7.08
N ASP A 90 3.98 -9.23 -7.89
CA ASP A 90 4.33 -9.65 -9.26
C ASP A 90 5.85 -9.68 -9.43
N PRO A 91 6.50 -10.85 -9.55
CA PRO A 91 7.95 -10.92 -9.68
C PRO A 91 8.48 -10.52 -11.08
N VAL A 92 7.60 -10.37 -12.07
CA VAL A 92 7.94 -10.08 -13.48
C VAL A 92 7.73 -8.59 -13.79
N ASN A 93 6.57 -8.04 -13.44
CA ASN A 93 6.18 -6.66 -13.76
C ASN A 93 5.96 -5.83 -12.50
N PHE A 94 7.05 -5.54 -11.77
CA PHE A 94 6.99 -4.76 -10.54
C PHE A 94 7.59 -3.36 -10.65
N TYR A 95 7.22 -2.55 -9.65
CA TYR A 95 7.74 -1.21 -9.39
C TYR A 95 8.44 -1.15 -8.03
N PHE A 96 9.22 -0.09 -7.82
CA PHE A 96 9.94 0.15 -6.56
C PHE A 96 9.07 0.81 -5.50
N THR A 97 9.50 0.75 -4.23
CA THR A 97 8.76 1.33 -3.08
C THR A 97 8.42 2.80 -3.32
N SER A 98 9.41 3.58 -3.76
CA SER A 98 9.28 5.00 -4.08
C SER A 98 8.21 5.25 -5.14
N THR A 99 8.23 4.50 -6.25
CA THR A 99 7.26 4.64 -7.34
C THR A 99 5.83 4.36 -6.89
N ILE A 100 5.61 3.30 -6.09
CA ILE A 100 4.27 3.02 -5.55
C ILE A 100 3.81 4.13 -4.59
N GLY A 101 4.72 4.62 -3.74
CA GLY A 101 4.43 5.74 -2.85
C GLY A 101 4.06 7.03 -3.59
N GLU A 102 4.78 7.36 -4.67
CA GLU A 102 4.49 8.51 -5.53
C GLU A 102 3.12 8.38 -6.21
N LEU A 103 2.81 7.22 -6.79
CA LEU A 103 1.52 6.97 -7.44
C LEU A 103 0.34 7.13 -6.47
N ILE A 104 0.47 6.60 -5.25
CA ILE A 104 -0.55 6.76 -4.20
C ILE A 104 -0.69 8.25 -3.83
N SER A 105 0.43 8.94 -3.61
CA SER A 105 0.45 10.37 -3.26
C SER A 105 -0.20 11.25 -4.33
N ASP A 106 0.12 10.97 -5.61
CA ASP A 106 -0.40 11.71 -6.75
C ASP A 106 -1.90 11.45 -6.97
N TYR A 107 -2.37 10.23 -6.73
CA TYR A 107 -3.80 9.92 -6.71
C TYR A 107 -4.53 10.72 -5.62
N ILE A 108 -4.02 10.69 -4.38
CA ILE A 108 -4.61 11.41 -3.24
C ILE A 108 -4.63 12.93 -3.51
N SER A 109 -3.57 13.45 -4.15
CA SER A 109 -3.45 14.86 -4.51
C SER A 109 -4.29 15.28 -5.72
N GLY A 110 -5.00 14.35 -6.37
CA GLY A 110 -5.84 14.61 -7.54
C GLY A 110 -5.06 14.88 -8.83
N LYS A 111 -3.76 14.54 -8.89
CA LYS A 111 -2.95 14.70 -10.12
C LYS A 111 -3.23 13.61 -11.15
N ILE A 112 -3.72 12.45 -10.70
CA ILE A 112 -4.07 11.33 -11.56
C ILE A 112 -5.60 11.23 -11.65
N SER A 113 -6.12 11.36 -12.87
CA SER A 113 -7.53 11.07 -13.15
C SER A 113 -7.71 9.54 -13.18
N GLY A 114 -8.70 8.97 -12.49
CA GLY A 114 -8.85 7.53 -12.28
C GLY A 114 -8.88 6.63 -13.53
N SER A 115 -8.97 7.19 -14.75
CA SER A 115 -8.80 6.48 -16.02
C SER A 115 -7.33 6.45 -16.44
N VAL A 116 -6.68 5.30 -16.29
CA VAL A 116 -5.30 5.12 -16.74
C VAL A 116 -5.31 4.77 -18.22
N ASN A 117 -4.57 5.53 -19.03
CA ASN A 117 -4.38 5.22 -20.44
C ASN A 117 -3.37 4.05 -20.53
N SER A 118 -3.86 2.86 -20.85
CA SER A 118 -3.08 1.60 -20.90
C SER A 118 -1.83 1.71 -21.79
N GLU A 119 -1.91 2.54 -22.84
CA GLU A 119 -0.83 2.77 -23.80
C GLU A 119 0.40 3.50 -23.20
N ASN A 120 0.23 4.32 -22.16
CA ASN A 120 1.34 5.09 -21.58
C ASN A 120 2.17 4.26 -20.58
N ILE A 121 1.57 3.22 -19.99
CA ILE A 121 2.19 2.38 -18.96
C ILE A 121 3.18 1.38 -19.59
N GLU A 122 2.82 0.78 -20.73
CA GLU A 122 3.61 -0.24 -21.41
C GLU A 122 5.01 0.28 -21.85
N LEU A 123 5.12 1.60 -22.02
CA LEU A 123 6.34 2.25 -22.51
C LEU A 123 7.35 2.63 -21.41
N ARG A 124 7.08 2.40 -20.11
CA ARG A 124 7.95 2.82 -18.98
C ARG A 124 8.43 4.27 -19.09
N LYS A 125 7.66 5.14 -19.73
CA LYS A 125 8.01 6.56 -19.85
C LYS A 125 7.55 7.24 -18.57
N SER A 126 8.50 7.74 -17.79
CA SER A 126 8.32 8.55 -16.56
C SER A 126 7.60 9.88 -16.80
N THR A 127 6.51 9.91 -17.54
CA THR A 127 5.87 11.17 -17.92
C THR A 127 4.38 10.95 -18.07
N ILE A 128 3.67 11.07 -16.94
CA ILE A 128 2.26 11.43 -16.91
C ILE A 128 2.23 12.95 -17.04
N ILE A 129 1.92 13.44 -18.24
CA ILE A 129 1.33 14.77 -18.47
C ILE A 129 -0.12 14.55 -18.85
#